data_AF-A0A2V9HR69-F1
#
_entry.id   AF-A0A2V9HR69-F1
#
_cell.length_a   1.000
_cell.length_b   1.000
_cell.length_c   1.000
_cell.angle_alpha   90.00
_cell.angle_beta   90.00
_cell.angle_gamma   90.00
#
_symmetry.space_group_name_H-M   'P 1'
#
loop_
_entity.id
_entity.type
_entity.pdbx_description
1 polymer ?
#
loop_
_entity_poly.entity_id
_entity_poly.type
_entity_poly.pdbx_seq_one_letter_code
_entity_poly.pdbx_strand_id
1 'polypeptide(L)'
;MDKPTPDSRSLASRRNFMKGSATVSALALARPVSALPGGLAGAIPEDGSSALPPAFSALKPLGARIHPIAADEFYGRLQRAQKLMAELAPKFDALFFAPGTSLYYFTGVRWGISERLLALVLPRAGNPILVVPGFEEGRLREKLQFPAEVRVWQEDESPTKIAVAALEDRGIRTGRVGVEETAAYTFFDHFQAAAPGFQCVSADPVMIACRGRKSDHELELMRLACEATFDVFRAVFASLKEGMSQEDIGKLVEAGFSKMGLHGGALVLLGASAALPHGTIKPQKLKEGDVVLIDGGCAVD
;
A
#
# COMPACT_ATOMS: atom_id res chain seq x y z
N MET A 1 -80.26 -14.39 -35.59
CA MET A 1 -78.90 -14.35 -36.17
C MET A 1 -77.94 -14.75 -35.06
N ASP A 2 -77.37 -15.94 -35.24
CA ASP A 2 -76.83 -16.83 -34.21
C ASP A 2 -75.45 -16.44 -33.63
N LYS A 3 -75.20 -16.92 -32.41
CA LYS A 3 -73.86 -17.10 -31.80
C LYS A 3 -73.27 -18.46 -32.24
N PRO A 4 -71.93 -18.66 -32.27
CA PRO A 4 -71.23 -19.24 -31.10
C PRO A 4 -69.72 -18.87 -30.90
N THR A 5 -69.21 -19.13 -29.69
CA THR A 5 -67.79 -19.33 -29.26
C THR A 5 -67.33 -20.79 -29.53
N PRO A 6 -66.14 -21.31 -29.12
CA PRO A 6 -64.74 -20.81 -28.96
C PRO A 6 -63.73 -21.71 -29.76
N ASP A 7 -62.40 -21.50 -29.71
CA ASP A 7 -61.45 -22.59 -29.36
C ASP A 7 -59.99 -22.16 -29.12
N SER A 8 -59.33 -23.03 -28.36
CA SER A 8 -57.99 -23.03 -27.78
C SER A 8 -56.99 -23.90 -28.59
N ARG A 9 -55.74 -24.01 -28.09
CA ARG A 9 -54.60 -24.89 -28.51
C ARG A 9 -53.59 -24.17 -29.43
N SER A 10 -52.27 -24.30 -29.32
CA SER A 10 -51.40 -25.24 -28.60
C SER A 10 -50.01 -24.61 -28.42
N LEU A 11 -49.38 -24.92 -27.30
CA LEU A 11 -47.95 -24.76 -27.00
C LEU A 11 -47.06 -25.57 -27.96
N ALA A 12 -45.82 -25.08 -28.17
CA ALA A 12 -44.55 -25.77 -28.51
C ALA A 12 -43.77 -24.94 -29.56
N SER A 13 -42.46 -24.77 -29.54
CA SER A 13 -41.37 -25.15 -28.64
C SER A 13 -40.12 -24.41 -29.17
N ARG A 14 -39.25 -23.95 -28.27
CA ARG A 14 -37.97 -23.33 -28.60
C ARG A 14 -36.99 -24.38 -29.12
N ARG A 15 -36.76 -24.44 -30.44
CA ARG A 15 -35.52 -24.87 -31.12
C ARG A 15 -35.78 -24.97 -32.62
N ASN A 16 -35.09 -24.14 -33.41
CA ASN A 16 -34.51 -24.46 -34.73
C ASN A 16 -34.32 -23.20 -35.58
N PHE A 17 -33.08 -22.69 -35.60
CA PHE A 17 -32.51 -21.84 -36.66
C PHE A 17 -31.00 -21.80 -36.38
N MET A 18 -30.03 -22.21 -37.20
CA MET A 18 -29.93 -22.74 -38.56
C MET A 18 -28.68 -23.63 -38.63
N LYS A 19 -28.70 -24.65 -39.50
CA LYS A 19 -27.52 -25.40 -39.98
C LYS A 19 -27.21 -24.97 -41.41
N GLY A 20 -25.92 -24.87 -41.72
CA GLY A 20 -25.33 -24.77 -43.07
C GLY A 20 -24.04 -23.95 -43.01
N SER A 21 -22.84 -24.39 -43.39
CA SER A 21 -22.36 -25.64 -44.00
C SER A 21 -20.87 -25.81 -43.62
N ALA A 22 -20.41 -27.06 -43.47
CA ALA A 22 -18.99 -27.48 -43.50
C ALA A 22 -18.55 -27.60 -44.99
N THR A 23 -17.31 -27.39 -45.43
CA THR A 23 -16.06 -28.15 -45.17
C THR A 23 -14.84 -27.32 -45.68
N VAL A 24 -13.79 -27.04 -44.88
CA VAL A 24 -12.50 -27.75 -44.62
C VAL A 24 -11.54 -27.90 -45.81
N SER A 25 -10.39 -27.18 -45.74
CA SER A 25 -8.98 -27.62 -45.94
C SER A 25 -8.07 -26.37 -45.98
N ALA A 26 -6.82 -26.28 -45.51
CA ALA A 26 -5.98 -26.94 -44.51
C ALA A 26 -4.70 -26.07 -44.35
N LEU A 27 -4.17 -25.94 -43.13
CA LEU A 27 -2.81 -25.51 -42.71
C LEU A 27 -2.23 -24.13 -43.12
N ALA A 28 -2.15 -23.21 -42.16
CA ALA A 28 -0.96 -22.38 -41.90
C ALA A 28 -1.00 -21.79 -40.46
N LEU A 29 -0.17 -22.38 -39.59
CA LEU A 29 0.49 -21.84 -38.40
C LEU A 29 -0.31 -20.99 -37.38
N ALA A 30 -0.63 -21.64 -36.25
CA ALA A 30 -1.11 -21.01 -35.03
C ALA A 30 -0.07 -20.04 -34.42
N ARG A 31 -0.52 -18.83 -34.07
CA ARG A 31 0.12 -17.97 -33.05
C ARG A 31 -0.88 -17.78 -31.92
N PRO A 32 -0.65 -18.31 -30.71
CA PRO A 32 -1.39 -17.85 -29.53
C PRO A 32 -0.84 -16.50 -29.09
N VAL A 33 -1.75 -15.56 -28.84
CA VAL A 33 -1.52 -14.43 -27.95
C VAL A 33 -1.53 -15.01 -26.53
N SER A 34 -0.34 -15.19 -25.96
CA SER A 34 -0.17 -15.75 -24.63
C SER A 34 -0.30 -14.67 -23.58
N ALA A 35 -1.20 -14.93 -22.62
CA ALA A 35 -1.18 -14.38 -21.29
C ALA A 35 0.22 -14.49 -20.65
N LEU A 36 0.54 -13.57 -19.75
CA LEU A 36 1.70 -13.64 -18.87
C LEU A 36 1.42 -14.64 -17.73
N PRO A 37 2.14 -15.75 -17.65
CA PRO A 37 2.49 -16.32 -16.36
C PRO A 37 4.00 -16.46 -16.20
N GLY A 38 4.40 -16.56 -14.93
CA GLY A 38 5.78 -16.56 -14.48
C GLY A 38 6.62 -17.74 -14.97
N GLY A 39 7.92 -17.61 -14.65
CA GLY A 39 8.85 -18.74 -14.55
C GLY A 39 9.51 -19.16 -15.85
N LEU A 40 10.54 -18.42 -16.26
CA LEU A 40 11.70 -19.02 -16.93
C LEU A 40 12.96 -18.51 -16.25
N ALA A 41 13.63 -19.45 -15.58
CA ALA A 41 15.02 -19.33 -15.18
C ALA A 41 15.88 -19.13 -16.44
N GLY A 42 16.07 -17.87 -16.82
CA GLY A 42 17.23 -17.47 -17.60
C GLY A 42 18.42 -17.51 -16.65
N ALA A 43 19.42 -18.33 -16.95
CA ALA A 43 20.70 -18.29 -16.26
C ALA A 43 21.20 -16.84 -16.27
N ILE A 44 21.19 -16.21 -15.09
CA ILE A 44 21.88 -14.96 -14.84
C ILE A 44 23.36 -15.28 -15.12
N PRO A 45 24.05 -14.49 -15.96
CA PRO A 45 25.50 -14.59 -15.97
C PRO A 45 25.96 -14.25 -14.55
N GLU A 46 26.51 -15.23 -13.82
CA GLU A 46 27.33 -14.98 -12.64
C GLU A 46 28.57 -14.22 -13.10
N ASP A 47 28.40 -12.94 -13.41
CA ASP A 47 29.49 -12.04 -13.72
C ASP A 47 29.76 -11.22 -12.47
N GLY A 48 30.74 -11.72 -11.70
CA GLY A 48 31.44 -11.02 -10.64
C GLY A 48 30.57 -10.42 -9.55
N SER A 49 30.59 -11.03 -8.37
CA SER A 49 30.48 -10.26 -7.11
C SER A 49 31.61 -9.22 -7.10
N SER A 50 31.42 -8.09 -7.78
CA SER A 50 32.30 -6.95 -7.66
C SER A 50 32.13 -6.48 -6.23
N ALA A 51 33.12 -6.75 -5.39
CA ALA A 51 33.10 -6.30 -4.01
C ALA A 51 32.73 -4.81 -3.98
N LEU A 52 31.87 -4.42 -3.03
CA LEU A 52 31.52 -3.02 -2.86
C LEU A 52 32.80 -2.17 -2.75
N PRO A 53 32.78 -0.92 -3.25
CA PRO A 53 33.95 -0.06 -3.19
C PRO A 53 34.52 0.02 -1.76
N PRO A 54 35.84 0.19 -1.58
CA PRO A 54 36.47 0.21 -0.25
C PRO A 54 35.82 1.17 0.75
N ALA A 55 35.26 2.29 0.29
CA ALA A 55 34.55 3.26 1.12
C ALA A 55 33.32 2.67 1.87
N PHE A 56 32.74 1.58 1.36
CA PHE A 56 31.61 0.90 1.99
C PHE A 56 32.03 0.00 3.16
N SER A 57 33.31 -0.29 3.33
CA SER A 57 33.81 -1.17 4.41
C SER A 57 33.45 -0.69 5.82
N ALA A 58 33.30 0.63 6.00
CA ALA A 58 32.93 1.26 7.26
C ALA A 58 31.43 1.17 7.60
N LEU A 59 30.57 0.85 6.63
CA LEU A 59 29.13 0.72 6.86
C LEU A 59 28.84 -0.50 7.73
N LYS A 60 28.07 -0.27 8.81
CA LYS A 60 27.68 -1.29 9.78
C LYS A 60 26.15 -1.27 9.96
N PRO A 61 25.52 -2.44 10.14
CA PRO A 61 24.11 -2.48 10.53
C PRO A 61 23.85 -1.69 11.80
N LEU A 62 22.70 -1.02 11.86
CA LEU A 62 22.26 -0.27 13.04
C LEU A 62 22.05 -1.19 14.27
N GLY A 63 21.67 -2.45 14.02
CA GLY A 63 21.59 -3.50 15.03
C GLY A 63 20.68 -3.13 16.21
N ALA A 64 21.17 -3.34 17.43
CA ALA A 64 20.42 -3.11 18.66
C ALA A 64 20.03 -1.64 18.93
N ARG A 65 20.46 -0.69 18.09
CA ARG A 65 20.01 0.71 18.16
C ARG A 65 18.58 0.88 17.68
N ILE A 66 18.10 -0.02 16.83
CA ILE A 66 16.72 0.02 16.35
C ILE A 66 15.83 -0.57 17.44
N HIS A 67 14.97 0.27 18.01
CA HIS A 67 13.91 -0.16 18.91
C HIS A 67 12.57 -0.06 18.15
N PRO A 68 11.95 -1.20 17.76
CA PRO A 68 10.68 -1.15 17.04
C PRO A 68 9.58 -0.53 17.88
N ILE A 69 8.62 0.11 17.22
CA ILE A 69 7.41 0.62 17.89
C ILE A 69 6.69 -0.56 18.56
N ALA A 70 6.41 -0.41 19.87
CA ALA A 70 5.81 -1.44 20.69
C ALA A 70 4.28 -1.34 20.74
N ALA A 71 3.65 -2.43 21.21
CA ALA A 71 2.20 -2.59 21.29
C ALA A 71 1.49 -1.47 22.08
N ASP A 72 2.09 -1.04 23.19
CA ASP A 72 1.59 0.02 24.06
C ASP A 72 1.60 1.39 23.36
N GLU A 73 2.62 1.67 22.56
CA GLU A 73 2.67 2.89 21.75
C GLU A 73 1.59 2.89 20.65
N PHE A 74 1.38 1.76 19.96
CA PHE A 74 0.25 1.64 19.01
C PHE A 74 -1.10 1.88 19.69
N TYR A 75 -1.30 1.29 20.87
CA TYR A 75 -2.50 1.52 21.66
C TYR A 75 -2.66 2.98 22.10
N GLY A 76 -1.58 3.63 22.53
CA GLY A 76 -1.55 5.05 22.87
C GLY A 76 -1.91 5.96 21.69
N ARG A 77 -1.50 5.61 20.46
CA ARG A 77 -1.88 6.32 19.24
C ARG A 77 -3.38 6.23 18.98
N LEU A 78 -3.99 5.05 19.14
CA LEU A 78 -5.44 4.86 19.03
C LEU A 78 -6.21 5.70 20.06
N GLN A 79 -5.77 5.68 21.32
CA GLN A 79 -6.38 6.49 22.38
C GLN A 79 -6.27 8.00 22.11
N ARG A 80 -5.12 8.45 21.58
CA ARG A 80 -4.94 9.84 21.15
C ARG A 80 -5.91 10.22 20.05
N ALA A 81 -6.09 9.37 19.04
CA ALA A 81 -7.05 9.62 17.96
C ALA A 81 -8.49 9.72 18.51
N GLN A 82 -8.89 8.79 19.39
CA GLN A 82 -10.21 8.81 20.05
C GLN A 82 -10.45 10.08 20.88
N LYS A 83 -9.43 10.54 21.61
CA LYS A 83 -9.48 11.80 22.34
C LYS A 83 -9.71 12.98 21.40
N LEU A 84 -8.94 13.07 20.30
CA LEU A 84 -9.11 14.13 19.29
C LEU A 84 -10.49 14.09 18.64
N MET A 85 -11.00 12.91 18.32
CA MET A 85 -12.37 12.74 17.78
C MET A 85 -13.45 13.29 18.73
N ALA A 86 -13.23 13.23 20.04
CA ALA A 86 -14.15 13.75 21.05
C ALA A 86 -14.03 15.27 21.29
N GLU A 87 -12.83 15.83 21.12
CA GLU A 87 -12.50 17.23 21.40
C GLU A 87 -12.76 18.16 20.21
N LEU A 88 -12.63 17.67 18.98
CA LEU A 88 -12.87 18.48 17.77
C LEU A 88 -14.35 18.85 17.61
N ALA A 89 -14.59 20.01 16.98
CA ALA A 89 -15.92 20.50 16.62
C ALA A 89 -16.00 20.73 15.11
N PRO A 90 -16.90 20.06 14.37
CA PRO A 90 -17.78 18.98 14.84
C PRO A 90 -17.00 17.72 15.23
N LYS A 91 -17.59 16.94 16.15
CA LYS A 91 -17.01 15.68 16.64
C LYS A 91 -17.05 14.61 15.56
N PHE A 92 -16.17 13.62 15.71
CA PHE A 92 -16.19 12.38 14.92
C PHE A 92 -16.79 11.25 15.77
N ASP A 93 -17.51 10.35 15.14
CA ASP A 93 -18.09 9.16 15.79
C ASP A 93 -17.31 7.89 15.43
N ALA A 94 -16.71 7.86 14.24
CA ALA A 94 -15.75 6.84 13.84
C ALA A 94 -14.71 7.40 12.85
N LEU A 95 -13.61 6.67 12.70
CA LEU A 95 -12.67 6.81 11.59
C LEU A 95 -12.63 5.51 10.79
N PHE A 96 -12.42 5.63 9.48
CA PHE A 96 -12.25 4.53 8.55
C PHE A 96 -10.94 4.70 7.79
N PHE A 97 -10.06 3.70 7.91
CA PHE A 97 -8.76 3.67 7.26
C PHE A 97 -8.68 2.48 6.30
N ALA A 98 -8.29 2.73 5.06
CA ALA A 98 -7.90 1.69 4.11
C ALA A 98 -6.41 1.30 4.30
N PRO A 99 -5.88 0.29 3.59
CA PRO A 99 -4.46 -0.05 3.66
C PRO A 99 -3.59 1.14 3.27
N GLY A 100 -2.59 1.45 4.09
CA GLY A 100 -1.72 2.60 3.88
C GLY A 100 -0.92 2.96 5.12
N THR A 101 -0.23 4.11 5.06
CA THR A 101 0.65 4.56 6.16
C THR A 101 -0.11 4.87 7.45
N SER A 102 -1.37 5.30 7.36
CA SER A 102 -2.23 5.56 8.51
C SER A 102 -2.65 4.27 9.23
N LEU A 103 -3.02 3.22 8.46
CA LEU A 103 -3.32 1.90 9.04
C LEU A 103 -2.09 1.32 9.73
N TYR A 104 -0.93 1.39 9.08
CA TYR A 104 0.34 0.99 9.68
C TYR A 104 0.66 1.78 10.96
N TYR A 105 0.49 3.10 10.94
CA TYR A 105 0.75 3.96 12.10
C TYR A 105 -0.01 3.54 13.36
N PHE A 106 -1.26 3.07 13.22
CA PHE A 106 -2.08 2.63 14.35
C PHE A 106 -1.96 1.15 14.71
N THR A 107 -1.51 0.30 13.79
CA THR A 107 -1.64 -1.16 13.94
C THR A 107 -0.33 -1.93 13.83
N GLY A 108 0.71 -1.32 13.27
CA GLY A 108 1.93 -2.01 12.85
C GLY A 108 1.76 -2.91 11.63
N VAL A 109 0.53 -3.06 11.11
CA VAL A 109 0.24 -3.90 9.94
C VAL A 109 0.60 -3.15 8.66
N ARG A 110 1.61 -3.65 7.95
CA ARG A 110 2.06 -3.09 6.67
C ARG A 110 1.75 -4.06 5.52
N TRP A 111 0.60 -3.90 4.89
CA TRP A 111 0.22 -4.65 3.69
C TRP A 111 0.18 -3.74 2.48
N GLY A 112 0.48 -4.31 1.31
CA GLY A 112 0.37 -3.59 0.04
C GLY A 112 -1.07 -3.18 -0.25
N ILE A 113 -1.24 -2.06 -0.96
CA ILE A 113 -2.56 -1.65 -1.44
C ILE A 113 -3.00 -2.66 -2.50
N SER A 114 -4.22 -3.18 -2.36
CA SER A 114 -4.85 -4.09 -3.31
C SER A 114 -6.33 -3.75 -3.47
N GLU A 115 -7.01 -4.45 -4.38
CA GLU A 115 -8.47 -4.40 -4.52
C GLU A 115 -9.21 -4.99 -3.31
N ARG A 116 -8.55 -5.83 -2.52
CA ARG A 116 -9.11 -6.45 -1.31
C ARG A 116 -8.94 -5.51 -0.11
N LEU A 117 -10.05 -5.16 0.53
CA LEU A 117 -10.05 -4.28 1.68
C LEU A 117 -9.48 -4.98 2.93
N LEU A 118 -8.36 -4.48 3.43
CA LEU A 118 -8.04 -4.49 4.87
C LEU A 118 -8.36 -3.10 5.42
N ALA A 119 -9.30 -2.99 6.36
CA ALA A 119 -9.65 -1.71 6.97
C ALA A 119 -9.40 -1.70 8.47
N LEU A 120 -9.03 -0.53 9.00
CA LEU A 120 -9.19 -0.20 10.42
C LEU A 120 -10.41 0.72 10.56
N VAL A 121 -11.36 0.29 11.38
CA VAL A 121 -12.48 1.11 11.85
C VAL A 121 -12.24 1.45 13.31
N LEU A 122 -12.09 2.73 13.61
CA LEU A 122 -11.86 3.22 14.97
C LEU A 122 -13.09 4.02 15.45
N PRO A 123 -13.96 3.46 16.29
CA PRO A 123 -15.02 4.23 16.93
C PRO A 123 -14.43 5.24 17.91
N ARG A 124 -15.13 6.35 18.18
CA ARG A 124 -14.70 7.39 19.15
C ARG A 124 -14.42 6.80 20.54
N ALA A 125 -15.14 5.74 20.92
CA ALA A 125 -14.91 5.01 22.17
C ALA A 125 -14.99 3.50 21.93
N GLY A 126 -14.22 2.74 22.71
CA GLY A 126 -14.16 1.29 22.63
C GLY A 126 -13.03 0.76 21.74
N ASN A 127 -12.99 -0.56 21.54
CA ASN A 127 -11.88 -1.21 20.85
C ASN A 127 -11.86 -0.90 19.34
N PRO A 128 -10.67 -0.84 18.71
CA PRO A 128 -10.53 -0.80 17.26
C PRO A 128 -11.07 -2.10 16.63
N ILE A 129 -11.50 -1.98 15.37
CA ILE A 129 -12.05 -3.09 14.60
C ILE A 129 -11.24 -3.19 13.31
N LEU A 130 -10.69 -4.37 13.01
CA LEU A 130 -10.10 -4.66 11.72
C LEU A 130 -11.05 -5.47 10.87
N VAL A 131 -11.25 -5.02 9.63
CA VAL A 131 -12.04 -5.73 8.61
C VAL A 131 -11.07 -6.31 7.60
N VAL A 132 -11.05 -7.63 7.42
CA VAL A 132 -9.98 -8.34 6.70
C VAL A 132 -10.56 -9.46 5.83
N PRO A 133 -9.97 -9.80 4.66
CA PRO A 133 -10.39 -10.99 3.93
C PRO A 133 -10.27 -12.23 4.82
N GLY A 134 -11.28 -13.11 4.78
CA GLY A 134 -11.34 -14.27 5.68
C GLY A 134 -10.11 -15.18 5.56
N PHE A 135 -9.58 -15.35 4.35
CA PHE A 135 -8.38 -16.16 4.12
C PHE A 135 -7.07 -15.50 4.63
N GLU A 136 -7.08 -14.20 4.96
CA GLU A 136 -5.94 -13.47 5.53
C GLU A 136 -6.03 -13.30 7.06
N GLU A 137 -7.10 -13.79 7.70
CA GLU A 137 -7.32 -13.62 9.14
C GLU A 137 -6.14 -14.16 9.97
N GLY A 138 -5.65 -15.37 9.65
CA GLY A 138 -4.54 -15.99 10.36
C GLY A 138 -3.27 -15.12 10.29
N ARG A 139 -2.92 -14.65 9.09
CA ARG A 139 -1.77 -13.77 8.85
C ARG A 139 -1.92 -12.43 9.57
N LEU A 140 -3.14 -11.87 9.62
CA LEU A 140 -3.40 -10.65 10.39
C LEU A 140 -3.13 -10.88 11.88
N ARG A 141 -3.65 -11.98 12.44
CA ARG A 141 -3.51 -12.30 13.87
C ARG A 141 -2.05 -12.51 14.29
N GLU A 142 -1.20 -13.05 13.42
CA GLU A 142 0.24 -13.14 13.66
C GLU A 142 0.94 -11.77 13.74
N LYS A 143 0.38 -10.75 13.09
CA LYS A 143 0.96 -9.40 13.02
C LYS A 143 0.42 -8.45 14.08
N LEU A 144 -0.77 -8.69 14.62
CA LEU A 144 -1.37 -7.82 15.62
C LEU A 144 -0.60 -7.87 16.92
N GLN A 145 -0.21 -6.69 17.40
CA GLN A 145 0.54 -6.54 18.64
C GLN A 145 -0.35 -6.23 19.85
N PHE A 146 -1.64 -5.96 19.64
CA PHE A 146 -2.60 -5.62 20.68
C PHE A 146 -3.98 -6.24 20.39
N PRO A 147 -4.84 -6.40 21.41
CA PRO A 147 -6.21 -6.89 21.21
C PRO A 147 -7.02 -5.93 20.34
N ALA A 148 -7.50 -6.44 19.20
CA ALA A 148 -8.45 -5.77 18.33
C ALA A 148 -9.59 -6.72 17.98
N GLU A 149 -10.78 -6.17 17.76
CA GLU A 149 -11.86 -6.93 17.16
C GLU A 149 -11.51 -7.20 15.69
N VAL A 150 -11.67 -8.44 15.23
CA VAL A 150 -11.43 -8.80 13.83
C VAL A 150 -12.74 -9.27 13.23
N ARG A 151 -13.17 -8.62 12.15
CA ARG A 151 -14.33 -8.95 11.33
C ARG A 151 -13.83 -9.45 9.99
N VAL A 152 -14.16 -10.68 9.66
CA VAL A 152 -13.80 -11.26 8.37
C VAL A 152 -14.88 -11.00 7.32
N TRP A 153 -14.47 -10.94 6.06
CA TRP A 153 -15.38 -10.96 4.92
C TRP A 153 -14.93 -12.03 3.91
N GLN A 154 -15.89 -12.72 3.30
CA GLN A 154 -15.66 -13.69 2.22
C GLN A 154 -15.68 -13.00 0.85
N GLU A 155 -15.06 -13.59 -0.18
CA GLU A 155 -14.86 -12.95 -1.49
C GLU A 155 -16.17 -12.51 -2.19
N ASP A 156 -17.32 -13.06 -1.81
CA ASP A 156 -18.65 -12.71 -2.31
C ASP A 156 -19.40 -11.69 -1.43
N GLU A 157 -18.81 -11.26 -0.32
CA GLU A 157 -19.36 -10.27 0.61
C GLU A 157 -18.84 -8.86 0.34
N SER A 158 -19.60 -7.86 0.80
CA SER A 158 -19.16 -6.47 0.73
C SER A 158 -18.38 -6.09 2.00
N PRO A 159 -17.06 -5.84 1.93
CA PRO A 159 -16.25 -5.58 3.12
C PRO A 159 -16.62 -4.26 3.80
N THR A 160 -17.10 -3.27 3.04
CA THR A 160 -17.56 -2.00 3.63
C THR A 160 -18.90 -2.15 4.35
N LYS A 161 -19.79 -3.05 3.92
CA LYS A 161 -20.99 -3.39 4.72
C LYS A 161 -20.62 -4.07 6.03
N ILE A 162 -19.60 -4.93 6.05
CA ILE A 162 -19.07 -5.52 7.29
C ILE A 162 -18.50 -4.44 8.21
N ALA A 163 -17.78 -3.46 7.66
CA ALA A 163 -17.27 -2.31 8.42
C ALA A 163 -18.38 -1.48 9.06
N VAL A 164 -19.46 -1.18 8.30
CA VAL A 164 -20.61 -0.43 8.81
C VAL A 164 -21.38 -1.23 9.86
N ALA A 165 -21.65 -2.52 9.61
CA ALA A 165 -22.33 -3.39 10.57
C ALA A 165 -21.59 -3.44 11.92
N ALA A 166 -20.24 -3.43 11.89
CA ALA A 166 -19.44 -3.40 13.10
C ALA A 166 -19.63 -2.11 13.94
N LEU A 167 -19.91 -0.97 13.30
CA LEU A 167 -20.30 0.26 13.98
C LEU A 167 -21.73 0.18 14.53
N GLU A 168 -22.66 -0.38 13.75
CA GLU A 168 -24.07 -0.51 14.12
C GLU A 168 -24.28 -1.45 15.32
N ASP A 169 -23.52 -2.54 15.39
CA ASP A 169 -23.48 -3.48 16.53
C ASP A 169 -23.10 -2.77 17.84
N ARG A 170 -22.38 -1.66 17.74
CA ARG A 170 -21.97 -0.79 18.87
C ARG A 170 -22.93 0.37 19.11
N GLY A 171 -24.07 0.38 18.44
CA GLY A 171 -25.07 1.43 18.54
C GLY A 171 -24.74 2.70 17.76
N ILE A 172 -23.65 2.72 17.00
CA ILE A 172 -23.23 3.87 16.19
C ILE A 172 -23.85 3.70 14.80
N ARG A 173 -24.95 4.40 14.54
CA ARG A 173 -25.73 4.28 13.28
C ARG A 173 -25.76 5.55 12.45
N THR A 174 -25.42 6.68 13.06
CA THR A 174 -25.42 8.00 12.43
C THR A 174 -24.26 8.82 12.97
N GLY A 175 -24.04 9.99 12.34
CA GLY A 175 -23.02 10.94 12.79
C GLY A 175 -21.93 11.11 11.75
N ARG A 176 -20.71 11.38 12.20
CA ARG A 176 -19.61 11.80 11.31
C ARG A 176 -18.50 10.76 11.28
N VAL A 177 -18.17 10.26 10.09
CA VAL A 177 -17.08 9.31 9.87
C VAL A 177 -15.95 9.99 9.13
N GLY A 178 -14.77 10.03 9.75
CA GLY A 178 -13.56 10.49 9.09
C GLY A 178 -12.98 9.38 8.23
N VAL A 179 -12.91 9.58 6.92
CA VAL A 179 -12.24 8.66 5.99
C VAL A 179 -10.84 9.17 5.71
N GLU A 180 -9.87 8.26 5.75
CA GLU A 180 -8.46 8.56 5.46
C GLU A 180 -8.27 9.05 4.03
N GLU A 181 -7.47 10.11 3.84
CA GLU A 181 -7.34 10.83 2.56
C GLU A 181 -6.73 9.98 1.43
N THR A 182 -5.91 8.99 1.75
CA THR A 182 -5.27 8.09 0.77
C THR A 182 -6.09 6.83 0.52
N ALA A 183 -7.25 6.67 1.16
CA ALA A 183 -8.16 5.58 0.87
C ALA A 183 -8.54 5.62 -0.61
N ALA A 184 -8.35 4.49 -1.29
CA ALA A 184 -8.74 4.38 -2.69
C ALA A 184 -10.22 4.76 -2.84
N TYR A 185 -10.54 5.57 -3.85
CA TYR A 185 -11.89 6.12 -4.04
C TYR A 185 -12.97 5.03 -4.00
N THR A 186 -12.69 3.86 -4.57
CA THR A 186 -13.59 2.68 -4.53
C THR A 186 -14.01 2.30 -3.11
N PHE A 187 -13.10 2.33 -2.14
CA PHE A 187 -13.43 1.99 -0.75
C PHE A 187 -14.23 3.10 -0.07
N PHE A 188 -13.92 4.38 -0.35
CA PHE A 188 -14.72 5.51 0.11
C PHE A 188 -16.15 5.45 -0.43
N ASP A 189 -16.29 5.24 -1.74
CA ASP A 189 -17.58 5.17 -2.45
C ASP A 189 -18.44 4.02 -1.91
N HIS A 190 -17.87 2.81 -1.80
CA HIS A 190 -18.56 1.65 -1.24
C HIS A 190 -18.89 1.79 0.26
N PHE A 191 -18.05 2.49 1.03
CA PHE A 191 -18.35 2.78 2.44
C PHE A 191 -19.50 3.77 2.56
N GLN A 192 -19.45 4.88 1.83
CA GLN A 192 -20.51 5.88 1.81
C GLN A 192 -21.86 5.28 1.39
N ALA A 193 -21.87 4.44 0.36
CA ALA A 193 -23.08 3.74 -0.09
C ALA A 193 -23.65 2.77 0.96
N ALA A 194 -22.78 2.12 1.75
CA ALA A 194 -23.18 1.21 2.83
C ALA A 194 -23.61 1.95 4.11
N ALA A 195 -23.27 3.23 4.24
CA ALA A 195 -23.36 4.02 5.48
C ALA A 195 -24.28 5.24 5.35
N PRO A 196 -25.54 5.13 4.88
CA PRO A 196 -26.37 6.30 4.54
C PRO A 196 -26.71 7.21 5.74
N GLY A 197 -26.63 6.68 6.97
CA GLY A 197 -26.82 7.47 8.20
C GLY A 197 -25.61 8.33 8.58
N PHE A 198 -24.47 8.14 7.93
CA PHE A 198 -23.21 8.80 8.25
C PHE A 198 -22.84 9.89 7.24
N GLN A 199 -22.36 11.01 7.76
CA GLN A 199 -21.64 12.00 6.97
C GLN A 199 -20.16 11.57 6.88
N CYS A 200 -19.76 11.08 5.71
CA CYS A 200 -18.35 10.81 5.43
C CYS A 200 -17.61 12.13 5.15
N VAL A 201 -16.51 12.36 5.84
CA VAL A 201 -15.67 13.57 5.74
C VAL A 201 -14.19 13.19 5.79
N SER A 202 -13.28 14.12 5.52
CA SER A 202 -11.85 13.86 5.71
C SER A 202 -11.50 13.59 7.19
N ALA A 203 -10.63 12.61 7.42
CA ALA A 203 -10.00 12.30 8.71
C ALA A 203 -8.79 13.20 9.03
N ASP A 204 -8.35 14.08 8.13
CA ASP A 204 -7.12 14.88 8.26
C ASP A 204 -7.02 15.67 9.56
N PRO A 205 -8.08 16.31 10.09
CA PRO A 205 -7.99 17.02 11.36
C PRO A 205 -7.49 16.13 12.51
N VAL A 206 -7.87 14.85 12.52
CA VAL A 206 -7.37 13.87 13.50
C VAL A 206 -6.00 13.35 13.07
N MET A 207 -5.83 13.01 11.80
CA MET A 207 -4.60 12.35 11.32
C MET A 207 -3.38 13.25 11.34
N ILE A 208 -3.50 14.49 10.89
CA ILE A 208 -2.43 15.48 10.96
C ILE A 208 -2.09 15.77 12.43
N ALA A 209 -3.07 15.84 13.32
CA ALA A 209 -2.82 16.06 14.75
C ALA A 209 -2.14 14.87 15.45
N CYS A 210 -2.40 13.64 15.01
CA CYS A 210 -1.70 12.44 15.47
C CYS A 210 -0.27 12.35 14.90
N ARG A 211 -0.12 12.43 13.58
CA ARG A 211 1.12 12.12 12.86
C ARG A 211 2.02 13.32 12.62
N GLY A 212 1.48 14.53 12.72
CA GLY A 212 2.22 15.78 12.53
C GLY A 212 3.26 16.03 13.63
N ARG A 213 2.98 15.59 14.86
CA ARG A 213 3.91 15.66 16.01
C ARG A 213 4.38 14.27 16.38
N LYS A 214 5.67 14.00 16.16
CA LYS A 214 6.30 12.70 16.42
C LYS A 214 6.53 12.51 17.92
N SER A 215 6.42 11.27 18.38
CA SER A 215 6.91 10.89 19.71
C SER A 215 8.45 10.95 19.76
N ASP A 216 9.03 10.98 20.95
CA ASP A 216 10.49 10.89 21.10
C ASP A 216 11.05 9.60 20.49
N HIS A 217 10.27 8.52 20.54
CA HIS A 217 10.61 7.23 19.94
C HIS A 217 10.60 7.27 18.41
N GLU A 218 9.56 7.86 17.80
CA GLU A 218 9.51 8.08 16.35
C GLU A 218 10.66 8.98 15.87
N LEU A 219 11.00 10.03 16.65
CA LEU A 219 12.13 10.89 16.34
C LEU A 219 13.46 10.14 16.37
N GLU A 220 13.63 9.20 17.30
CA GLU A 220 14.85 8.37 17.35
C GLU A 220 14.98 7.48 16.11
N LEU A 221 13.90 6.79 15.71
CA LEU A 221 13.90 5.99 14.48
C LEU A 221 14.19 6.85 13.23
N MET A 222 13.61 8.06 13.17
CA MET A 222 13.91 9.01 12.09
C MET A 222 15.38 9.45 12.09
N ARG A 223 15.98 9.70 13.27
CA ARG A 223 17.41 10.05 13.38
C ARG A 223 18.28 8.91 12.88
N LEU A 224 17.98 7.68 13.27
CA LEU A 224 18.70 6.49 12.80
C LEU A 224 18.63 6.34 11.27
N ALA A 225 17.46 6.57 10.67
CA ALA A 225 17.31 6.57 9.22
C ALA A 225 18.15 7.66 8.54
N CYS A 226 18.18 8.87 9.11
CA CYS A 226 19.03 9.96 8.63
C CYS A 226 20.52 9.65 8.75
N GLU A 227 20.98 9.12 9.89
CA GLU A 227 22.37 8.71 10.09
C GLU A 227 22.81 7.66 9.07
N ALA A 228 22.01 6.61 8.89
CA ALA A 228 22.30 5.58 7.88
C ALA A 228 22.35 6.17 6.46
N THR A 229 21.45 7.09 6.14
CA THR A 229 21.45 7.80 4.86
C THR A 229 22.73 8.62 4.67
N PHE A 230 23.17 9.36 5.70
CA PHE A 230 24.43 10.12 5.64
C PHE A 230 25.66 9.23 5.44
N ASP A 231 25.73 8.11 6.16
CA ASP A 231 26.86 7.20 6.04
C ASP A 231 26.91 6.53 4.65
N VAL A 232 25.76 6.10 4.12
CA VAL A 232 25.65 5.56 2.76
C VAL A 232 26.03 6.62 1.73
N PHE A 233 25.51 7.85 1.83
CA PHE A 233 25.82 8.91 0.87
C PHE A 233 27.30 9.29 0.91
N ARG A 234 27.95 9.28 2.08
CA ARG A 234 29.40 9.50 2.19
C ARG A 234 30.18 8.42 1.46
N ALA A 235 29.80 7.15 1.62
CA ALA A 235 30.44 6.02 0.94
C ALA A 235 30.23 6.06 -0.58
N VAL A 236 29.01 6.40 -1.03
CA VAL A 236 28.66 6.58 -2.45
C VAL A 236 29.48 7.71 -3.05
N PHE A 237 29.51 8.88 -2.42
CA PHE A 237 30.27 10.04 -2.88
C PHE A 237 31.76 9.72 -3.06
N ALA A 238 32.37 9.05 -2.08
CA ALA A 238 33.76 8.62 -2.14
C ALA A 238 34.05 7.54 -3.21
N SER A 239 33.00 6.98 -3.81
CA SER A 239 33.09 5.90 -4.80
C SER A 239 32.72 6.36 -6.22
N LEU A 240 32.29 7.61 -6.41
CA LEU A 240 31.94 8.16 -7.71
C LEU A 240 33.14 8.15 -8.66
N LYS A 241 32.88 7.81 -9.93
CA LYS A 241 33.86 7.83 -11.01
C LYS A 241 33.23 8.38 -12.27
N GLU A 242 34.02 9.11 -13.05
CA GLU A 242 33.62 9.52 -14.40
C GLU A 242 33.12 8.30 -15.20
N GLY A 243 32.05 8.50 -15.97
CA GLY A 243 31.41 7.46 -16.76
C GLY A 243 30.36 6.61 -16.01
N MET A 244 30.19 6.79 -14.69
CA MET A 244 29.07 6.19 -13.97
C MET A 244 27.73 6.77 -14.45
N SER A 245 26.73 5.92 -14.65
CA SER A 245 25.36 6.35 -14.91
C SER A 245 24.58 6.63 -13.62
N GLN A 246 23.41 7.24 -13.77
CA GLN A 246 22.44 7.40 -12.69
C GLN A 246 22.09 6.05 -12.04
N GLU A 247 21.88 5.01 -12.85
CA GLU A 247 21.57 3.66 -12.38
C GLU A 247 22.73 3.02 -11.62
N ASP A 248 23.97 3.20 -12.09
CA ASP A 248 25.16 2.69 -11.41
C ASP A 248 25.28 3.28 -10.00
N ILE A 249 25.05 4.59 -9.87
CA ILE A 249 25.10 5.29 -8.58
C ILE A 249 23.90 4.89 -7.70
N GLY A 250 22.71 4.75 -8.29
CA GLY A 250 21.52 4.27 -7.57
C GLY A 250 21.73 2.88 -6.95
N LYS A 251 22.34 1.95 -7.71
CA LYS A 251 22.72 0.62 -7.21
C LYS A 251 23.74 0.68 -6.06
N LEU A 252 24.67 1.64 -6.09
CA LEU A 252 25.58 1.85 -4.96
C LEU A 252 24.83 2.31 -3.70
N VAL A 253 23.83 3.19 -3.84
CA VAL A 253 22.99 3.62 -2.71
C VAL A 253 22.21 2.43 -2.12
N GLU A 254 21.52 1.66 -2.97
CA GLU A 254 20.75 0.48 -2.56
C GLU A 254 21.65 -0.56 -1.87
N ALA A 255 22.84 -0.83 -2.43
CA ALA A 255 23.77 -1.77 -1.85
C ALA A 255 24.35 -1.28 -0.51
N GLY A 256 24.52 0.04 -0.34
CA GLY A 256 24.91 0.65 0.93
C GLY A 256 23.87 0.41 2.03
N PHE A 257 22.60 0.67 1.75
CA PHE A 257 21.52 0.38 2.68
C PHE A 257 21.38 -1.12 2.98
N SER A 258 21.47 -1.96 1.94
CA SER A 258 21.43 -3.43 2.08
C SER A 258 22.57 -3.94 2.98
N LYS A 259 23.79 -3.39 2.85
CA LYS A 259 24.92 -3.71 3.74
C LYS A 259 24.65 -3.36 5.20
N MET A 260 23.81 -2.36 5.47
CA MET A 260 23.38 -1.99 6.81
C MET A 260 22.12 -2.74 7.29
N GLY A 261 21.59 -3.68 6.49
CA GLY A 261 20.36 -4.41 6.78
C GLY A 261 19.09 -3.56 6.63
N LEU A 262 19.15 -2.51 5.81
CA LEU A 262 18.05 -1.58 5.57
C LEU A 262 17.57 -1.64 4.13
N HIS A 263 16.34 -1.18 3.93
CA HIS A 263 15.78 -0.95 2.60
C HIS A 263 15.74 0.55 2.32
N GLY A 264 16.32 0.96 1.19
CA GLY A 264 16.39 2.35 0.77
C GLY A 264 16.87 2.48 -0.66
N GLY A 265 16.87 3.69 -1.18
CA GLY A 265 17.26 4.01 -2.55
C GLY A 265 17.35 5.51 -2.75
N ALA A 266 17.64 5.93 -3.99
CA ALA A 266 17.69 7.36 -4.33
C ALA A 266 17.37 7.62 -5.81
N LEU A 267 16.79 8.79 -6.06
CA LEU A 267 16.84 9.48 -7.34
C LEU A 267 18.23 10.08 -7.54
N VAL A 268 18.88 9.77 -8.66
CA VAL A 268 20.21 10.31 -9.01
C VAL A 268 20.11 11.12 -10.29
N LEU A 269 20.52 12.39 -10.23
CA LEU A 269 20.54 13.31 -11.37
C LEU A 269 21.97 13.84 -11.59
N LEU A 270 22.38 13.91 -12.85
CA LEU A 270 23.75 14.23 -13.26
C LEU A 270 23.76 15.41 -14.23
N GLY A 271 24.69 16.34 -14.03
CA GLY A 271 24.90 17.51 -14.87
C GLY A 271 23.61 18.33 -15.04
N ALA A 272 23.28 18.68 -16.27
CA ALA A 272 22.09 19.49 -16.58
C ALA A 272 20.75 18.84 -16.13
N SER A 273 20.69 17.52 -15.97
CA SER A 273 19.47 16.85 -15.50
C SER A 273 19.14 17.15 -14.04
N ALA A 274 20.11 17.62 -13.24
CA ALA A 274 19.87 18.06 -11.86
C ALA A 274 18.96 19.30 -11.77
N ALA A 275 18.77 20.03 -12.88
CA ALA A 275 17.80 21.12 -12.96
C ALA A 275 16.34 20.63 -13.18
N LEU A 276 16.14 19.33 -13.36
CA LEU A 276 14.82 18.70 -13.52
C LEU A 276 14.47 17.98 -12.21
N PRO A 277 13.56 18.48 -11.36
CA PRO A 277 13.34 17.94 -10.01
C PRO A 277 12.99 16.45 -9.95
N HIS A 278 12.30 15.94 -10.98
CA HIS A 278 11.97 14.51 -11.12
C HIS A 278 12.80 13.80 -12.20
N GLY A 279 13.89 14.45 -12.61
CA GLY A 279 14.89 13.91 -13.51
C GLY A 279 14.50 13.82 -14.97
N THR A 280 15.27 13.01 -15.68
CA THR A 280 15.12 12.75 -17.11
C THR A 280 15.14 11.24 -17.36
N ILE A 281 14.37 10.79 -18.35
CA ILE A 281 14.46 9.40 -18.85
C ILE A 281 15.68 9.18 -19.76
N LYS A 282 16.35 10.26 -20.18
CA LYS A 282 17.51 10.17 -21.09
C LYS A 282 18.72 9.67 -20.29
N PRO A 283 19.40 8.60 -20.72
CA PRO A 283 20.59 8.12 -20.04
C PRO A 283 21.63 9.23 -19.87
N GLN A 284 22.09 9.44 -18.64
CA GLN A 284 23.18 10.35 -18.31
C GLN A 284 24.40 9.57 -17.86
N LYS A 285 25.59 10.13 -18.10
CA LYS A 285 26.87 9.64 -17.61
C LYS A 285 27.60 10.78 -16.92
N LEU A 286 28.13 10.51 -15.74
CA LEU A 286 28.88 11.46 -14.92
C LEU A 286 30.14 11.90 -15.67
N LYS A 287 30.38 13.20 -15.74
CA LYS A 287 31.58 13.81 -16.31
C LYS A 287 32.25 14.72 -15.29
N GLU A 288 33.54 14.98 -15.50
CA GLU A 288 34.25 15.99 -14.70
C GLU A 288 33.54 17.35 -14.80
N GLY A 289 33.35 18.00 -13.65
CA GLY A 289 32.65 19.28 -13.53
C GLY A 289 31.12 19.20 -13.48
N ASP A 290 30.51 18.00 -13.57
CA ASP A 290 29.06 17.84 -13.42
C ASP A 290 28.62 18.06 -11.96
N VAL A 291 27.42 18.62 -11.80
CA VAL A 291 26.67 18.54 -10.55
C VAL A 291 26.09 17.14 -10.39
N VAL A 292 26.20 16.57 -9.19
CA VAL A 292 25.55 15.32 -8.80
C VAL A 292 24.50 15.62 -7.74
N LEU A 293 23.23 15.36 -8.05
CA LEU A 293 22.12 15.44 -7.11
C LEU A 293 21.67 14.02 -6.76
N ILE A 294 21.64 13.72 -5.47
CA ILE A 294 21.12 12.47 -4.92
C ILE A 294 20.03 12.82 -3.93
N ASP A 295 18.80 12.40 -4.21
CA ASP A 295 17.65 12.53 -3.32
C ASP A 295 17.13 11.15 -2.96
N GLY A 296 17.24 10.77 -1.69
CA GLY A 296 16.92 9.42 -1.26
C GLY A 296 17.12 9.20 0.23
N GLY A 297 16.93 7.95 0.64
CA GLY A 297 17.02 7.55 2.04
C GLY A 297 16.55 6.12 2.25
N CYS A 298 16.44 5.75 3.52
CA CYS A 298 15.92 4.45 3.96
C CYS A 298 14.77 4.62 4.96
N ALA A 299 14.06 3.51 5.21
CA ALA A 299 13.15 3.39 6.33
C ALA A 299 13.82 2.62 7.49
N VAL A 300 13.47 3.00 8.71
CA VAL A 300 13.80 2.28 9.95
C VAL A 300 12.51 2.15 10.75
N ASP A 301 12.10 0.93 11.05
CA ASP A 301 10.89 0.61 11.81
C ASP A 301 11.04 -0.58 12.76
#